data_AF-A0A946FXL9-F1
#
_entry.id   AF-A0A946FXL9-F1
#
_cell.length_a   1.000
_cell.length_b   1.000
_cell.length_c   1.000
_cell.angle_alpha   90.00
_cell.angle_beta   90.00
_cell.angle_gamma   90.00
#
_symmetry.space_group_name_H-M   'P 1'
#
loop_
_entity.id
_entity.type
_entity.pdbx_description
1 polymer ?
#
loop_
_entity_poly.entity_id
_entity_poly.type
_entity_poly.pdbx_seq_one_letter_code
_entity_poly.pdbx_strand_id
1 'polypeptide(L)'
;MLILTCPYCGQKSEETEFHGGGEAHLKRFGPGSSDEDFQEYLFVRENPKGVHFERWRHIYGCGKWFHAARCTTTLEIFGTYSAQTVKPPKELRDKISAKRPGWSWRTYP
;
A
#
# COMPACT_ATOMS: atom_id res chain seq x y z
N MET A 1 17.75 -1.74 5.43
CA MET A 1 17.08 -0.66 4.70
C MET A 1 16.20 -1.27 3.63
N LEU A 2 14.94 -0.84 3.48
CA LEU A 2 14.11 -1.27 2.35
C LEU A 2 14.58 -0.62 1.05
N ILE A 3 14.39 -1.30 -0.09
CA ILE A 3 14.62 -0.75 -1.42
C ILE A 3 13.29 -0.69 -2.18
N LEU A 4 12.91 0.50 -2.62
CA LEU A 4 11.65 0.75 -3.33
C LEU A 4 11.95 1.31 -4.73
N THR A 5 11.15 0.93 -5.72
CA THR A 5 11.19 1.53 -7.05
C THR A 5 10.03 2.51 -7.20
N CYS A 6 10.31 3.78 -7.46
CA CYS A 6 9.25 4.75 -7.73
C CYS A 6 8.63 4.47 -9.12
N PRO A 7 7.33 4.17 -9.24
CA PRO A 7 6.72 3.84 -10.52
C PRO A 7 6.61 5.03 -11.47
N TYR A 8 6.86 6.27 -11.00
CA TYR A 8 6.73 7.46 -11.83
C TYR A 8 8.05 7.95 -12.41
N CYS A 9 9.16 7.85 -11.66
CA CYS A 9 10.47 8.29 -12.14
C CYS A 9 11.46 7.14 -12.36
N GLY A 10 11.06 5.89 -12.08
CA GLY A 10 11.88 4.69 -12.26
C GLY A 10 13.03 4.55 -11.25
N GLN A 11 13.28 5.55 -10.41
CA GLN A 11 14.36 5.52 -9.42
C GLN A 11 14.15 4.38 -8.42
N LYS A 12 15.20 3.58 -8.23
CA LYS A 12 15.28 2.52 -7.24
C LYS A 12 16.17 3.04 -6.11
N SER A 13 15.57 3.28 -4.95
CA SER A 13 16.25 3.98 -3.86
C SER A 13 16.00 3.34 -2.49
N GLU A 14 16.83 3.74 -1.54
CA GLU A 14 16.73 3.42 -0.12
C GLU A 14 15.46 4.01 0.51
N GLU A 15 14.92 3.36 1.55
CA GLU A 15 13.70 3.80 2.24
C GLU A 15 13.74 5.23 2.77
N THR A 16 14.94 5.75 3.06
CA THR A 16 15.18 7.11 3.54
C THR A 16 14.84 8.20 2.51
N GLU A 17 14.78 7.86 1.22
CA GLU A 17 14.32 8.75 0.15
C GLU A 17 12.78 8.90 0.12
N PHE A 18 12.08 8.07 0.89
CA PHE A 18 10.62 7.95 0.87
C PHE A 18 10.00 8.22 2.24
N HIS A 19 8.71 8.53 2.22
CA HIS A 19 7.89 8.66 3.41
C HIS A 19 6.74 7.65 3.36
N GLY A 20 6.60 6.84 4.42
CA GLY A 20 5.50 5.89 4.58
C GLY A 20 4.21 6.59 4.99
N GLY A 21 3.09 6.24 4.34
CA GLY A 21 1.77 6.81 4.57
C GLY A 21 0.73 5.84 5.11
N GLY A 22 1.15 4.67 5.61
CA GLY A 22 0.25 3.64 6.12
C GLY A 22 -0.57 2.94 5.03
N GLU A 23 -1.74 2.43 5.39
CA GLU A 23 -2.61 1.62 4.53
C GLU A 23 -2.95 2.28 3.18
N ALA A 24 -2.93 1.49 2.10
CA ALA A 24 -3.41 1.86 0.77
C ALA A 24 -4.89 1.48 0.54
N HIS A 25 -5.49 1.95 -0.55
CA HIS A 25 -6.87 1.62 -0.94
C HIS A 25 -7.93 1.99 0.11
N LEU A 26 -7.67 3.01 0.93
CA LEU A 26 -8.64 3.52 1.90
C LEU A 26 -9.67 4.41 1.19
N LYS A 27 -10.96 4.11 1.35
CA LYS A 27 -12.05 4.98 0.87
C LYS A 27 -12.14 6.20 1.78
N ARG A 28 -12.21 7.39 1.18
CA ARG A 28 -12.39 8.64 1.93
C ARG A 28 -13.86 8.86 2.26
N PHE A 29 -14.15 9.09 3.54
CA PHE A 29 -15.42 9.59 4.02
C PHE A 29 -15.26 11.02 4.53
N GLY A 30 -16.29 11.84 4.35
CA GLY A 30 -16.23 13.28 4.60
C GLY A 30 -17.58 13.83 5.04
N PRO A 31 -17.76 15.17 5.02
CA PRO A 31 -19.03 15.78 5.39
C PRO A 31 -20.21 15.14 4.66
N GLY A 32 -21.24 14.76 5.41
CA GLY A 32 -22.43 14.05 4.89
C GLY A 32 -22.36 12.51 4.95
N SER A 33 -21.28 11.93 5.47
CA SER A 33 -21.22 10.49 5.81
C SER A 33 -21.92 10.23 7.16
N SER A 34 -22.23 8.96 7.46
CA SER A 34 -22.64 8.56 8.81
C SER A 34 -21.51 8.78 9.81
N ASP A 35 -21.84 8.91 11.09
CA ASP A 35 -20.84 9.04 12.15
C ASP A 35 -19.96 7.79 12.21
N GLU A 36 -20.55 6.60 11.99
CA GLU A 36 -19.85 5.32 11.94
C GLU A 36 -18.82 5.28 10.79
N ASP A 37 -19.23 5.61 9.56
CA ASP A 37 -18.33 5.63 8.40
C ASP A 37 -17.20 6.64 8.58
N PHE A 38 -17.51 7.80 9.17
CA PHE A 38 -16.52 8.85 9.39
C PHE A 38 -15.53 8.46 10.49
N GLN A 39 -16.01 7.86 11.57
CA GLN A 39 -15.19 7.30 12.65
C GLN A 39 -14.28 6.19 12.13
N GLU A 40 -14.78 5.29 11.28
CA GLU A 40 -13.97 4.24 10.65
C GLU A 40 -12.88 4.85 9.76
N TYR A 41 -13.24 5.82 8.91
CA TYR A 41 -12.27 6.53 8.07
C TYR A 41 -11.20 7.28 8.86
N LEU A 42 -11.54 7.92 9.97
CA LEU A 42 -10.58 8.70 10.74
C LEU A 42 -9.58 7.82 11.49
N PHE A 43 -10.03 6.71 12.07
CA PHE A 43 -9.25 6.00 13.09
C PHE A 43 -8.91 4.54 12.76
N VAL A 44 -9.68 3.87 11.90
CA VAL A 44 -9.51 2.43 11.66
C VAL A 44 -8.62 2.19 10.44
N ARG A 45 -7.58 1.38 10.60
CA ARG A 45 -6.70 0.96 9.51
C ARG A 45 -6.43 -0.54 9.58
N GLU A 46 -6.24 -1.15 8.43
CA GLU A 46 -5.70 -2.51 8.38
C GLU A 46 -4.27 -2.53 8.94
N ASN A 47 -3.97 -3.54 9.75
CA ASN A 47 -2.62 -3.79 10.27
C ASN A 47 -2.28 -5.30 10.17
N PRO A 48 -2.17 -5.84 8.95
CA PRO A 48 -1.98 -7.26 8.76
C PRO A 48 -0.56 -7.70 9.15
N LYS A 49 -0.46 -8.82 9.86
CA LYS A 49 0.78 -9.58 9.99
C LYS A 49 1.00 -10.39 8.72
N GLY A 50 1.84 -9.89 7.82
CA GLY A 50 2.06 -10.48 6.51
C GLY A 50 2.04 -9.43 5.42
N VAL A 51 1.45 -9.74 4.27
CA VAL A 51 1.41 -8.81 3.14
C VAL A 51 0.46 -7.66 3.43
N HIS A 52 1.00 -6.45 3.39
CA HIS A 52 0.31 -5.19 3.58
C HIS A 52 0.46 -4.35 2.31
N PHE A 53 -0.63 -3.68 1.91
CA PHE A 53 -0.60 -2.69 0.85
C PHE A 53 -0.50 -1.31 1.47
N GLU A 54 0.57 -0.61 1.15
CA GLU A 54 0.98 0.62 1.83
C GLU A 54 1.10 1.77 0.85
N ARG A 55 0.91 3.00 1.33
CA ARG A 55 1.17 4.24 0.61
C ARG A 55 2.59 4.71 0.89
N TRP A 56 3.26 5.18 -0.15
CA TRP A 56 4.61 5.73 -0.06
C TRP A 56 4.70 7.01 -0.90
N ARG A 57 5.45 8.00 -0.42
CA ARG A 57 5.73 9.24 -1.15
C ARG A 57 7.23 9.35 -1.40
N HIS A 58 7.63 9.62 -2.64
CA HIS A 58 9.04 9.87 -2.97
C HIS A 58 9.43 11.30 -2.59
N ILE A 59 9.58 11.55 -1.29
CA ILE A 59 9.64 12.90 -0.71
C ILE A 59 10.90 13.66 -1.09
N TYR A 60 12.03 12.96 -1.26
CA TYR A 60 13.30 13.55 -1.71
C TYR A 60 13.57 13.36 -3.21
N GLY A 61 12.53 12.96 -3.96
CA GLY A 61 12.59 12.81 -5.42
C GLY A 61 11.40 13.48 -6.11
N CYS A 62 10.60 12.70 -6.83
CA CYS A 62 9.53 13.25 -7.68
C CYS A 62 8.29 13.77 -6.91
N GLY A 63 8.25 13.64 -5.59
CA GLY A 63 7.18 14.15 -4.72
C GLY A 63 5.82 13.42 -4.80
N LYS A 64 5.67 12.46 -5.73
CA LYS A 64 4.43 11.73 -6.00
C LYS A 64 4.17 10.59 -4.99
N TRP A 65 2.89 10.33 -4.75
CA TRP A 65 2.39 9.20 -3.99
C TRP A 65 2.20 7.96 -4.86
N PHE A 66 2.65 6.81 -4.38
CA PHE A 66 2.47 5.48 -4.98
C PHE A 66 2.08 4.46 -3.91
N HIS A 67 1.84 3.22 -4.33
CA HIS A 67 1.56 2.11 -3.45
C HIS A 67 2.66 1.05 -3.51
N ALA A 68 2.87 0.34 -2.41
CA ALA A 68 3.79 -0.79 -2.32
C ALA A 68 3.09 -1.99 -1.68
N ALA A 69 3.40 -3.19 -2.14
CA ALA A 69 3.03 -4.43 -1.45
C ALA A 69 4.26 -4.95 -0.69
N ARG A 70 4.18 -4.97 0.64
CA ARG A 70 5.29 -5.35 1.51
C ARG A 70 4.84 -6.41 2.50
N CYS A 71 5.67 -7.41 2.76
CA CYS A 71 5.49 -8.28 3.91
C CYS A 71 5.99 -7.58 5.19
N THR A 72 5.10 -7.26 6.12
CA THR A 72 5.45 -6.60 7.39
C THR A 72 6.30 -7.49 8.30
N THR A 73 6.26 -8.81 8.11
CA THR A 73 7.07 -9.77 8.89
C THR A 73 8.48 -9.97 8.31
N THR A 74 8.61 -10.06 6.98
CA THR A 74 9.90 -10.38 6.33
C THR A 74 10.55 -9.20 5.62
N LEU A 75 9.88 -8.04 5.61
CA LEU A 75 10.29 -6.82 4.91
C LEU A 75 10.42 -6.94 3.39
N GLU A 76 9.97 -8.06 2.81
CA GLU A 76 10.00 -8.28 1.38
C GLU A 76 9.06 -7.32 0.65
N ILE A 77 9.56 -6.63 -0.37
CA ILE A 77 8.77 -5.84 -1.30
C ILE A 77 8.40 -6.72 -2.50
N PHE A 78 7.11 -6.95 -2.70
CA PHE A 78 6.60 -7.69 -3.87
C PHE A 78 6.58 -6.79 -5.12
N GLY A 79 6.34 -5.50 -4.93
CA GLY A 79 6.35 -4.50 -5.99
C GLY A 79 5.72 -3.18 -5.57
N THR A 80 5.90 -2.18 -6.42
CA THR A 80 5.34 -0.84 -6.30
C THR A 80 4.49 -0.52 -7.53
N TYR A 81 3.47 0.33 -7.36
CA TYR A 81 2.50 0.62 -8.42
C TYR A 81 1.80 1.95 -8.20
N SER A 82 1.12 2.45 -9.24
CA SER A 82 0.44 3.75 -9.22
C SER A 82 -0.61 3.84 -8.10
N ALA A 83 -0.65 5.00 -7.43
CA ALA A 83 -1.71 5.33 -6.48
C ALA A 83 -3.06 5.65 -7.15
N GLN A 84 -3.11 5.72 -8.48
CA GLN A 84 -4.33 5.93 -9.25
C GLN A 84 -5.06 4.60 -9.53
N THR A 85 -4.91 3.61 -8.68
CA THR A 85 -5.56 2.30 -8.81
C THR A 85 -6.48 2.06 -7.63
N VAL A 86 -7.67 1.51 -7.91
CA VAL A 86 -8.69 1.19 -6.87
C VAL A 86 -8.40 -0.15 -6.18
N LYS A 87 -7.58 -0.99 -6.82
CA LYS A 87 -7.19 -2.32 -6.33
C LYS A 87 -5.76 -2.66 -6.74
N PRO A 88 -5.06 -3.55 -6.00
CA PRO A 88 -3.76 -4.06 -6.38
C PRO A 88 -3.78 -4.69 -7.78
N PRO A 89 -2.77 -4.40 -8.63
CA PRO A 89 -2.63 -5.01 -9.96
C PRO A 89 -2.69 -6.53 -9.91
N LYS A 90 -3.27 -7.16 -10.95
CA LYS A 90 -3.42 -8.62 -11.02
C LYS A 90 -2.07 -9.34 -10.91
N GLU A 91 -1.09 -8.92 -11.71
CA GLU A 91 0.25 -9.52 -11.70
C GLU A 91 0.91 -9.51 -10.31
N LEU A 92 0.69 -8.43 -9.55
CA LEU A 92 1.21 -8.32 -8.19
C LEU A 92 0.51 -9.28 -7.24
N ARG A 93 -0.81 -9.43 -7.36
CA ARG A 93 -1.59 -10.42 -6.59
C ARG A 93 -1.16 -11.84 -6.92
N ASP A 94 -0.97 -12.15 -8.20
CA ASP A 94 -0.53 -13.48 -8.65
C ASP A 94 0.87 -13.80 -8.09
N LYS A 95 1.80 -12.84 -8.12
CA LYS A 95 3.13 -12.97 -7.52
C LYS A 95 3.07 -13.21 -6.00
N ILE A 96 2.19 -12.50 -5.30
CA ILE A 96 1.99 -12.69 -3.87
C ILE A 96 1.43 -14.09 -3.59
N SER A 97 0.34 -14.49 -4.26
CA SER A 97 -0.30 -15.79 -4.07
C SER A 97 0.62 -16.97 -4.37
N ALA A 98 1.47 -16.84 -5.41
CA ALA A 98 2.47 -17.85 -5.73
C ALA A 98 3.49 -18.05 -4.59
N LYS A 99 3.87 -16.98 -3.90
CA LYS A 99 4.85 -17.03 -2.80
C LYS A 99 4.21 -17.26 -1.43
N ARG A 100 2.94 -16.90 -1.27
CA ARG A 100 2.14 -16.99 -0.04
C ARG A 100 0.84 -17.74 -0.35
N PRO A 101 0.87 -19.08 -0.48
CA PRO A 101 -0.33 -19.87 -0.73
C PRO A 101 -1.39 -19.61 0.35
N GLY A 102 -2.66 -19.50 -0.07
CA GLY A 102 -3.78 -19.18 0.83
C GLY A 102 -3.91 -17.69 1.19
N TRP A 103 -3.04 -16.83 0.67
CA TRP A 103 -3.21 -15.38 0.81
C TRP A 103 -4.38 -14.87 -0.03
N SER A 104 -5.14 -13.93 0.53
CA SER A 104 -6.19 -13.19 -0.14
C SER A 104 -6.11 -11.70 0.21
N TRP A 105 -6.43 -10.84 -0.75
CA TRP A 105 -6.55 -9.41 -0.51
C TRP A 105 -7.99 -9.08 -0.11
N ARG A 106 -8.17 -8.50 1.09
CA ARG A 106 -9.46 -8.07 1.66
C ARG A 106 -10.57 -9.10 1.46
N THR A 107 -10.69 -10.05 2.38
CA THR A 107 -11.96 -10.75 2.59
C THR A 107 -12.93 -9.76 3.24
N TYR A 108 -13.70 -9.04 2.43
CA TYR A 108 -14.95 -8.49 2.92
C TYR A 108 -15.94 -9.67 3.04
N PRO A 109 -16.85 -9.70 4.03
CA PRO A 109 -18.11 -10.41 3.84
C PRO A 109 -18.83 -9.93 2.57
#